data_AF-A0A1V9UBE0-F1
#
_entry.id   AF-A0A1V9UBE0-F1
#
_cell.length_a   1.000
_cell.length_b   1.000
_cell.length_c   1.000
_cell.angle_alpha   90.00
_cell.angle_beta   90.00
_cell.angle_gamma   90.00
#
_symmetry.space_group_name_H-M   'P 1'
#
loop_
_entity.id
_entity.type
_entity.pdbx_description
1 polymer ?
#
loop_
_entity_poly.entity_id
_entity_poly.type
_entity_poly.pdbx_seq_one_letter_code
_entity_poly.pdbx_strand_id
1 'polypeptide(L)'
;MEGEYPSLLDVFIKDSEQRVRDLNGLTNDPGFSVTSTVQRQLLGEMAHSFKGSSSNMGATHLAELCRQLEDMGRGVAAVSDQQVRQQVQAIEDEFSIVRDMFDVELQSSLIRH
;
A
#
# COMPACT_ATOMS: atom_id res chain seq x y z
N MET A 1 -8.65 23.76 11.35
CA MET A 1 -7.50 24.32 10.62
C MET A 1 -7.70 23.99 9.15
N GLU A 2 -8.03 24.96 8.30
CA GLU A 2 -8.45 24.74 6.89
C GLU A 2 -7.29 24.49 5.90
N GLY A 3 -6.10 24.10 6.37
CA GLY A 3 -4.94 23.76 5.51
C GLY A 3 -4.40 22.34 5.71
N GLU A 4 -4.93 21.58 6.66
CA GLU A 4 -4.42 20.24 7.00
C GLU A 4 -4.88 19.19 6.00
N TYR A 5 -6.12 19.27 5.50
CA TYR A 5 -6.68 18.22 4.65
C TYR A 5 -5.99 18.08 3.28
N PRO A 6 -5.77 19.16 2.49
CA PRO A 6 -5.01 19.05 1.24
C PRO A 6 -3.58 18.54 1.47
N SER A 7 -2.96 18.96 2.57
CA SER A 7 -1.61 18.51 2.96
C SER A 7 -1.60 17.02 3.29
N LEU A 8 -2.63 16.50 3.97
CA LEU A 8 -2.76 15.07 4.27
C LEU A 8 -2.91 14.23 3.00
N LEU A 9 -3.67 14.71 2.01
CA LEU A 9 -3.80 14.03 0.71
C LEU A 9 -2.44 13.97 0.00
N ASP A 10 -1.74 15.09 -0.13
CA ASP A 10 -0.43 15.15 -0.77
C ASP A 10 0.62 14.26 -0.09
N VAL A 11 0.66 14.28 1.25
CA VAL A 11 1.55 13.41 2.04
C VAL A 11 1.19 11.94 1.83
N PHE A 12 -0.09 11.58 1.88
CA PHE A 12 -0.52 10.20 1.66
C PHE A 12 -0.16 9.69 0.28
N ILE A 13 -0.39 10.48 -0.78
CA ILE A 13 -0.07 10.09 -2.16
C ILE A 13 1.43 9.81 -2.29
N LYS A 14 2.28 10.74 -1.85
CA LYS A 14 3.75 10.60 -1.95
C LYS A 14 4.29 9.43 -1.13
N ASP A 15 3.81 9.25 0.09
CA ASP A 15 4.22 8.14 0.96
C ASP A 15 3.77 6.80 0.39
N SER A 16 2.53 6.72 -0.10
CA SER A 16 1.96 5.49 -0.68
C SER A 16 2.66 5.09 -1.98
N GLU A 17 3.01 6.05 -2.83
CA GLU A 17 3.83 5.78 -4.01
C GLU A 17 5.17 5.11 -3.65
N GLN A 18 5.84 5.61 -2.60
CA GLN A 18 7.09 5.02 -2.15
C GLN A 18 6.87 3.60 -1.63
N ARG A 19 5.82 3.36 -0.84
CA ARG A 19 5.48 2.04 -0.31
C ARG A 19 5.18 1.03 -1.43
N VAL A 20 4.42 1.42 -2.45
CA VAL A 20 4.15 0.56 -3.61
C VAL A 20 5.42 0.24 -4.38
N ARG A 21 6.30 1.24 -4.61
CA ARG A 21 7.60 1.02 -5.24
C ARG A 21 8.46 0.04 -4.43
N ASP A 22 8.51 0.19 -3.12
CA ASP A 22 9.31 -0.67 -2.25
C ASP A 22 8.75 -2.11 -2.21
N LEU A 23 7.42 -2.27 -2.13
CA LEU A 23 6.77 -3.59 -2.20
C LEU A 23 7.09 -4.29 -3.52
N ASN A 24 6.92 -3.58 -4.64
CA ASN A 24 7.27 -4.10 -5.96
C ASN A 24 8.77 -4.42 -6.07
N GLY A 25 9.64 -3.57 -5.54
CA GLY A 25 11.08 -3.81 -5.52
C GLY A 25 11.44 -5.09 -4.75
N LEU A 26 10.86 -5.27 -3.57
CA LEU A 26 11.03 -6.48 -2.77
C LEU A 26 10.53 -7.72 -3.50
N THR A 27 9.32 -7.68 -4.08
CA THR A 27 8.71 -8.86 -4.69
C THR A 27 9.16 -9.13 -6.12
N ASN A 28 9.80 -8.19 -6.81
CA ASN A 28 10.37 -8.41 -8.14
C ASN A 28 11.85 -8.79 -8.10
N ASP A 29 12.50 -8.68 -6.94
CA ASP A 29 13.87 -9.16 -6.77
C ASP A 29 13.97 -10.66 -7.09
N PRO A 30 14.97 -11.10 -7.90
CA PRO A 30 15.14 -12.51 -8.25
C PRO A 30 15.42 -13.41 -7.04
N GLY A 31 15.92 -12.84 -5.94
CA GLY A 31 16.15 -13.52 -4.67
C GLY A 31 14.95 -13.48 -3.72
N PHE A 32 13.81 -12.93 -4.14
CA PHE A 32 12.58 -12.95 -3.36
C PHE A 32 12.05 -14.38 -3.20
N SER A 33 11.79 -14.76 -1.95
CA SER A 33 11.13 -16.00 -1.57
C SER A 33 10.33 -15.78 -0.28
N VAL A 34 9.03 -16.06 -0.33
CA VAL A 34 8.13 -15.99 0.83
C VAL A 34 8.46 -17.06 1.89
N THR A 35 9.26 -18.07 1.54
CA THR A 35 9.74 -19.06 2.51
C THR A 35 10.93 -18.55 3.33
N SER A 36 11.59 -17.46 2.89
CA SER A 36 12.60 -16.76 3.68
C SER A 36 11.92 -15.99 4.80
N THR A 37 12.15 -16.41 6.05
CA THR A 37 11.58 -15.75 7.24
C THR A 37 11.84 -14.25 7.27
N VAL A 38 13.05 -13.82 6.87
CA VAL A 38 13.45 -12.41 6.89
C VAL A 38 12.64 -11.60 5.89
N GLN A 39 12.56 -12.06 4.63
CA GLN A 39 11.83 -11.35 3.58
C GLN A 39 10.32 -11.38 3.82
N ARG A 40 9.81 -12.50 4.32
CA ARG A 40 8.41 -12.66 4.70
C ARG A 40 8.00 -11.71 5.83
N GLN A 41 8.85 -11.56 6.85
CA GLN A 41 8.60 -10.62 7.94
C GLN A 41 8.64 -9.17 7.43
N LEU A 42 9.64 -8.82 6.61
CA LEU A 42 9.74 -7.49 5.99
C LEU A 42 8.48 -7.16 5.17
N LEU A 43 8.00 -8.10 4.36
CA LEU A 43 6.75 -7.96 3.60
C LEU A 43 5.56 -7.66 4.53
N GLY A 44 5.45 -8.38 5.64
CA GLY A 44 4.39 -8.17 6.63
C GLY A 44 4.46 -6.79 7.30
N GLU A 45 5.66 -6.30 7.63
CA GLU A 45 5.87 -4.97 8.23
C GLU A 45 5.52 -3.84 7.26
N MET A 46 5.92 -3.98 5.98
CA MET A 46 5.56 -3.04 4.93
C MET A 46 4.05 -2.98 4.70
N ALA A 47 3.40 -4.15 4.62
CA ALA A 47 1.96 -4.26 4.48
C ALA A 47 1.20 -3.69 5.69
N HIS A 48 1.68 -3.96 6.91
CA HIS A 48 1.08 -3.44 8.15
C HIS A 48 1.07 -1.91 8.19
N SER A 49 2.23 -1.30 7.89
CA SER A 49 2.36 0.16 7.90
C SER A 49 1.53 0.81 6.79
N PHE A 50 1.48 0.20 5.60
CA PHE A 50 0.67 0.72 4.51
C PHE A 50 -0.83 0.62 4.81
N LYS A 51 -1.30 -0.53 5.34
CA LYS A 51 -2.68 -0.71 5.81
C LYS A 51 -3.13 0.42 6.74
N GLY A 52 -2.31 0.77 7.73
CA GLY A 52 -2.63 1.84 8.68
C GLY A 52 -2.83 3.18 7.99
N SER A 53 -1.94 3.52 7.06
CA SER A 53 -2.05 4.74 6.26
C SER A 53 -3.33 4.76 5.41
N SER A 54 -3.59 3.69 4.64
CA SER A 54 -4.77 3.57 3.79
C SER A 54 -6.08 3.63 4.59
N SER A 55 -6.11 2.97 5.76
CA SER A 55 -7.29 2.99 6.64
C SER A 55 -7.57 4.39 7.19
N ASN A 56 -6.53 5.14 7.58
CA ASN A 56 -6.69 6.51 8.09
C ASN A 56 -7.25 7.46 7.04
N MET A 57 -6.93 7.22 5.77
CA MET A 57 -7.44 8.03 4.64
C MET A 57 -8.78 7.53 4.09
N GLY A 58 -9.38 6.48 4.66
CA GLY A 58 -10.64 5.92 4.19
C GLY A 58 -10.55 5.09 2.91
N ALA A 59 -9.34 4.78 2.43
CA ALA A 59 -9.09 3.86 1.32
C ALA A 59 -9.27 2.41 1.78
N THR A 60 -10.53 2.04 2.07
CA THR A 60 -10.89 0.78 2.75
C THR A 60 -10.52 -0.47 1.96
N HIS A 61 -10.72 -0.47 0.64
CA HIS A 61 -10.36 -1.61 -0.20
C HIS A 61 -8.84 -1.79 -0.28
N LEU A 62 -8.08 -0.70 -0.47
CA LEU A 62 -6.61 -0.71 -0.38
C LEU A 62 -6.12 -1.24 0.98
N ALA A 63 -6.74 -0.78 2.07
CA ALA A 63 -6.40 -1.26 3.41
C ALA A 63 -6.66 -2.77 3.57
N GLU A 64 -7.74 -3.29 2.99
CA GLU A 64 -8.05 -4.72 3.01
C GLU A 64 -7.04 -5.55 2.20
N LEU A 65 -6.61 -5.06 1.03
CA LEU A 65 -5.55 -5.72 0.26
C LEU A 65 -4.22 -5.75 1.02
N CYS A 66 -3.87 -4.65 1.69
CA CYS A 66 -2.70 -4.59 2.58
C CYS A 66 -2.84 -5.54 3.78
N ARG A 67 -4.03 -5.69 4.37
CA ARG A 67 -4.29 -6.66 5.44
C ARG A 67 -4.04 -8.09 4.98
N GLN A 68 -4.51 -8.44 3.78
CA GLN A 68 -4.29 -9.77 3.20
C GLN A 68 -2.79 -10.04 2.97
N LEU A 69 -2.05 -9.05 2.47
CA LEU A 69 -0.60 -9.16 2.32
C LEU A 69 0.12 -9.28 3.68
N GLU A 70 -0.34 -8.56 4.70
CA GLU A 70 0.17 -8.66 6.07
C GLU A 70 -0.02 -10.09 6.63
N ASP A 71 -1.18 -10.72 6.40
CA ASP A 71 -1.45 -12.10 6.82
C ASP A 71 -0.51 -13.10 6.13
N MET A 72 -0.19 -12.89 4.83
CA MET A 72 0.81 -13.67 4.11
C MET A 72 2.20 -13.50 4.74
N GLY A 73 2.58 -12.27 5.09
CA GLY A 73 3.83 -11.97 5.80
C GLY A 73 3.93 -12.57 7.21
N ARG A 74 2.79 -12.71 7.89
CA ARG A 74 2.69 -13.38 9.20
C ARG A 74 2.73 -14.90 9.08
N GLY A 75 2.54 -15.45 7.89
CA GLY A 75 2.50 -16.89 7.65
C GLY A 75 1.21 -17.55 8.15
N VAL A 76 0.08 -16.82 8.12
CA VAL A 76 -1.23 -17.34 8.54
C VAL A 76 -1.67 -18.51 7.65
N ALA A 77 -1.25 -18.51 6.38
CA ALA A 77 -1.48 -19.58 5.42
C ALA A 77 -0.22 -19.86 4.60
N ALA A 78 -0.11 -21.10 4.08
CA ALA A 78 0.90 -21.43 3.10
C ALA A 78 0.57 -20.72 1.77
N VAL A 79 1.48 -19.87 1.32
CA VAL A 79 1.37 -19.13 0.05
C VAL A 79 2.64 -19.31 -0.78
N SER A 80 2.51 -19.13 -2.09
CA SER A 80 3.62 -19.12 -3.03
C SER A 80 4.09 -17.70 -3.34
N ASP A 81 5.31 -17.56 -3.84
CA ASP A 81 5.85 -16.27 -4.29
C ASP A 81 4.99 -15.63 -5.39
N GLN A 82 4.34 -16.44 -6.22
CA GLN A 82 3.43 -15.97 -7.25
C GLN A 82 2.17 -15.33 -6.64
N GLN A 83 1.59 -15.95 -5.61
CA GLN A 83 0.43 -15.39 -4.91
C GLN A 83 0.78 -14.07 -4.22
N VAL A 84 1.97 -13.97 -3.63
CA VAL A 84 2.46 -12.71 -3.06
C VAL A 84 2.59 -11.63 -4.13
N ARG A 85 3.21 -11.93 -5.28
CA ARG A 85 3.35 -10.98 -6.39
C ARG A 85 1.99 -10.54 -6.93
N GLN A 86 1.01 -11.45 -7.04
CA GLN A 86 -0.36 -11.12 -7.42
C GLN A 86 -1.03 -10.18 -6.42
N GLN A 87 -0.80 -10.39 -5.12
CA GLN A 87 -1.33 -9.52 -4.07
C GLN A 87 -0.70 -8.12 -4.13
N VAL A 88 0.62 -8.03 -4.36
CA VAL A 88 1.29 -6.73 -4.53
C VAL A 88 0.79 -6.00 -5.78
N GLN A 89 0.59 -6.71 -6.89
CA GLN A 89 -0.01 -6.11 -8.08
C GLN A 89 -1.42 -5.58 -7.81
N ALA A 90 -2.26 -6.32 -7.10
CA ALA A 90 -3.60 -5.86 -6.74
C ALA A 90 -3.56 -4.58 -5.86
N ILE A 91 -2.59 -4.48 -4.95
CA ILE A 91 -2.36 -3.26 -4.15
C ILE A 91 -1.95 -2.09 -5.05
N GLU A 92 -1.07 -2.30 -6.02
CA GLU A 92 -0.66 -1.27 -6.97
C GLU A 92 -1.84 -0.79 -7.82
N ASP A 93 -2.61 -1.72 -8.38
CA ASP A 93 -3.77 -1.41 -9.23
C ASP A 93 -4.83 -0.61 -8.44
N GLU A 94 -5.14 -1.02 -7.21
CA GLU A 94 -6.06 -0.29 -6.33
C GLU A 94 -5.49 1.07 -5.92
N PHE A 95 -4.19 1.15 -5.62
CA PHE A 95 -3.56 2.42 -5.28
C PHE A 95 -3.62 3.42 -6.44
N SER A 96 -3.47 2.99 -7.69
CA SER A 96 -3.64 3.85 -8.85
C SER A 96 -5.04 4.47 -8.89
N ILE A 97 -6.09 3.70 -8.59
CA ILE A 97 -7.47 4.21 -8.53
C ILE A 97 -7.63 5.22 -7.39
N VAL A 98 -7.15 4.88 -6.19
CA VAL A 98 -7.23 5.76 -5.01
C VAL A 98 -6.48 7.07 -5.25
N ARG A 99 -5.30 6.99 -5.86
CA ARG A 99 -4.49 8.14 -6.23
C ARG A 99 -5.26 9.07 -7.17
N ASP A 100 -5.83 8.55 -8.25
CA ASP A 100 -6.57 9.38 -9.21
C ASP A 100 -7.73 10.11 -8.53
N MET A 101 -8.45 9.44 -7.62
CA MET A 101 -9.51 10.07 -6.83
C MET A 101 -8.98 11.15 -5.89
N PHE A 102 -7.86 10.90 -5.21
CA PHE A 102 -7.27 11.84 -4.26
C PHE A 102 -6.61 13.03 -4.94
N ASP A 103 -6.03 12.86 -6.14
CA ASP A 103 -5.49 13.94 -6.96
C ASP A 103 -6.60 14.91 -7.38
N VAL A 104 -7.77 14.38 -7.79
CA VAL A 104 -8.96 15.20 -8.11
C VAL A 104 -9.49 15.97 -6.89
N GLU A 105 -9.55 15.30 -5.73
CA GLU A 105 -9.99 15.95 -4.48
C GLU A 105 -8.98 17.01 -4.02
N LEU A 106 -7.69 16.73 -4.12
CA LEU A 106 -6.62 17.68 -3.80
C LEU A 106 -6.75 18.94 -4.66
N GLN A 107 -6.89 18.79 -5.98
CA GLN A 107 -7.10 19.93 -6.88
C GLN A 107 -8.39 20.70 -6.55
N SER A 108 -9.47 20.00 -6.24
CA SER A 108 -10.75 20.61 -5.89
C SER A 108 -10.67 21.40 -4.58
N SER A 109 -9.97 20.87 -3.58
CA SER A 109 -9.77 21.53 -2.29
C SER A 109 -8.93 22.80 -2.41
N LEU A 110 -7.90 22.80 -3.25
CA LEU A 110 -7.04 23.96 -3.49
C LEU A 110 -7.75 25.10 -4.24
N ILE A 111 -8.79 24.81 -5.03
CA ILE A 111 -9.59 25.82 -5.75
C ILE A 111 -10.66 26.44 -4.84
N ARG A 112 -11.12 25.71 -3.82
CA ARG A 112 -12.19 26.14 -2.91
C ARG A 112 -11.71 27.01 -1.74
N HIS A 113 -10.40 27.19 -1.59
CA HIS A 113 -9.74 28.05 -0.60
C HIS A 113 -9.02 29.22 -1.28
#